data_AF-A0A8J5GHL2-F1
#
_entry.id   AF-A0A8J5GHL2-F1
#
_cell.length_a   1.000
_cell.length_b   1.000
_cell.length_c   1.000
_cell.angle_alpha   90.00
_cell.angle_beta   90.00
_cell.angle_gamma   90.00
#
_symmetry.space_group_name_H-M   'P 1'
#
loop_
_entity.id
_entity.type
_entity.pdbx_description
1 polymer ?
#
loop_
_entity_poly.entity_id
_entity_poly.type
_entity_poly.pdbx_seq_one_letter_code
_entity_poly.pdbx_strand_id
1 'polypeptide(L)'
;MASLEDSDDEEVAPQSVANYFFVDDDESPISFSVLPLHFDDGLKQEVADNAVFLHGTTDGGLQKVYKQVIGWKLVFEDVEPKIMVLSKDKKWISLVKPRNS
;
A
#
# COMPACT_ATOMS: atom_id res chain seq x y z
N MET A 1 25.13 -5.41 36.28
CA MET A 1 24.74 -6.58 35.46
C MET A 1 23.23 -6.72 35.60
N ALA A 2 22.39 -6.63 34.58
CA ALA A 2 22.52 -6.36 33.16
C ALA A 2 21.27 -5.56 32.74
N SER A 3 21.39 -4.66 31.78
CA SER A 3 20.26 -3.97 31.16
C SER A 3 19.43 -4.98 30.37
N LEU A 4 18.13 -5.05 30.61
CA LEU A 4 17.19 -5.73 29.72
C LEU A 4 16.73 -4.70 28.70
N GLU A 5 17.39 -4.70 27.55
CA GLU A 5 16.87 -4.13 26.32
C GLU A 5 15.74 -5.07 25.86
N ASP A 6 14.49 -4.72 26.17
CA ASP A 6 13.35 -5.34 25.50
C ASP A 6 13.18 -4.61 24.18
N SER A 7 13.55 -5.29 23.09
CA SER A 7 13.47 -4.76 21.74
C SER A 7 12.01 -4.60 21.38
N ASP A 8 11.62 -3.34 21.17
CA ASP A 8 10.35 -2.92 20.60
C ASP A 8 10.26 -3.47 19.16
N ASP A 9 9.84 -4.73 19.01
CA ASP A 9 9.30 -5.27 17.76
C ASP A 9 7.90 -4.64 17.59
N GLU A 10 7.90 -3.32 17.41
CA GLU A 10 6.76 -2.55 16.96
C GLU A 10 6.46 -3.10 15.56
N GLU A 11 5.59 -4.10 15.47
CA GLU A 11 4.96 -4.53 14.23
C GLU A 11 4.27 -3.28 13.67
N VAL A 12 5.00 -2.52 12.84
CA VAL A 12 4.54 -1.22 12.33
C VAL A 12 3.30 -1.51 11.52
N ALA A 13 2.14 -1.25 12.12
CA ALA A 13 0.87 -1.53 11.51
C ALA A 13 0.84 -0.97 10.07
N PRO A 14 0.35 -1.73 9.09
CA PRO A 14 0.38 -1.29 7.71
C PRO A 14 -0.38 0.04 7.57
N GLN A 15 0.28 1.01 6.92
CA GLN A 15 -0.31 2.33 6.71
C GLN A 15 -1.65 2.17 5.97
N SER A 16 -2.70 2.83 6.47
CA SER A 16 -4.03 2.79 5.85
C SER A 16 -4.33 4.08 5.10
N VAL A 17 -4.82 3.97 3.87
CA VAL A 17 -5.08 5.12 2.98
C VAL A 17 -6.54 5.16 2.56
N ALA A 18 -7.18 6.30 2.82
CA ALA A 18 -8.54 6.61 2.41
C ALA A 18 -8.55 7.69 1.32
N ASN A 19 -9.72 7.92 0.72
CA ASN A 19 -9.93 8.82 -0.42
C ASN A 19 -8.93 8.58 -1.55
N TYR A 20 -8.59 7.30 -1.78
CA TYR A 20 -7.48 6.96 -2.66
C TYR A 20 -7.87 7.03 -4.13
N PHE A 21 -6.86 7.29 -4.97
CA PHE A 21 -6.91 7.13 -6.42
C PHE A 21 -5.49 6.87 -6.93
N PHE A 22 -5.37 6.35 -8.15
CA PHE A 22 -4.07 6.06 -8.76
C PHE A 22 -3.89 6.85 -10.05
N VAL A 23 -2.65 7.23 -10.32
CA VAL A 23 -2.24 7.86 -11.57
C VAL A 23 -1.01 7.18 -12.14
N ASP A 24 -0.81 7.29 -13.46
CA ASP A 24 0.42 6.95 -14.14
C ASP A 24 1.44 8.12 -14.10
N ASP A 25 2.53 8.00 -14.85
CA ASP A 25 3.58 9.01 -14.96
C ASP A 25 3.14 10.31 -15.68
N ASP A 26 2.05 10.26 -16.46
CA ASP A 26 1.42 11.41 -17.10
C ASP A 26 0.32 12.04 -16.22
N GLU A 27 0.23 11.66 -14.93
CA GLU A 27 -0.82 12.06 -13.98
C GLU A 27 -2.24 11.67 -14.45
N SER A 28 -2.35 10.69 -15.36
CA SER A 28 -3.63 10.21 -15.86
C SER A 28 -4.22 9.16 -14.92
N PRO A 29 -5.54 9.20 -14.63
CA PRO A 29 -6.16 8.28 -13.69
C PRO A 29 -6.11 6.83 -14.21
N ILE A 30 -5.61 5.92 -13.38
CA ILE A 30 -5.44 4.51 -13.70
C ILE A 30 -5.98 3.62 -12.57
N SER A 31 -6.11 2.31 -12.83
CA SER A 31 -6.43 1.30 -11.82
C SER A 31 -5.16 0.66 -11.29
N PHE A 32 -5.13 0.31 -10.00
CA PHE A 32 -4.05 -0.50 -9.43
C PHE A 32 -3.95 -1.90 -10.04
N SER A 33 -4.99 -2.40 -10.71
CA SER A 33 -5.01 -3.74 -11.32
C SER A 33 -4.01 -3.93 -12.45
N VAL A 34 -3.38 -2.85 -12.96
CA VAL A 34 -2.27 -2.95 -13.92
C VAL A 34 -0.96 -3.41 -13.26
N LEU A 35 -0.89 -3.35 -11.94
CA LEU A 35 0.25 -3.82 -11.17
C LEU A 35 0.18 -5.35 -10.95
N PRO A 36 1.33 -6.02 -10.77
CA PRO A 36 1.38 -7.44 -10.46
C PRO A 36 0.59 -7.79 -9.19
N LEU A 37 -0.16 -8.89 -9.27
CA LEU A 37 -0.82 -9.51 -8.14
C LEU A 37 0.14 -10.44 -7.41
N HIS A 38 0.32 -10.21 -6.11
CA HIS A 38 1.13 -11.05 -5.23
C HIS A 38 0.23 -12.01 -4.44
N PHE A 39 0.51 -13.31 -4.53
CA PHE A 39 -0.17 -14.35 -3.77
C PHE A 39 0.57 -14.77 -2.49
N ASP A 40 1.89 -14.54 -2.46
CA ASP A 40 2.79 -14.87 -1.35
C ASP A 40 3.81 -13.74 -1.13
N ASP A 41 4.42 -13.66 0.05
CA ASP A 41 5.50 -12.70 0.35
C ASP A 41 6.81 -12.98 -0.41
N GLY A 42 6.82 -14.04 -1.25
CA GLY A 42 7.85 -14.30 -2.24
C GLY A 42 7.84 -13.23 -3.33
N LEU A 43 8.58 -12.14 -3.11
CA LEU A 43 8.76 -11.04 -4.05
C LEU A 43 9.49 -11.51 -5.33
N LYS A 44 8.80 -12.19 -6.25
CA LYS A 44 9.19 -12.16 -7.66
C LYS A 44 8.83 -10.78 -8.18
N GLN A 45 9.87 -9.95 -8.25
CA GLN A 45 9.76 -8.55 -8.62
C GLN A 45 9.58 -8.45 -10.14
N GLU A 46 8.37 -8.71 -10.61
CA GLU A 46 7.95 -8.25 -11.92
C GLU A 46 7.73 -6.74 -11.78
N VAL A 47 8.71 -5.95 -12.22
CA VAL A 47 8.57 -4.50 -12.21
C VAL A 47 7.56 -4.16 -13.31
N ALA A 48 6.42 -3.57 -12.94
CA ALA A 48 5.50 -3.02 -13.93
C ALA A 48 6.26 -2.02 -14.82
N ASP A 49 6.09 -2.11 -16.14
CA ASP A 49 6.77 -1.24 -17.10
C ASP A 49 6.43 0.25 -16.90
N ASN A 50 5.24 0.55 -16.37
CA ASN A 50 4.81 1.90 -16.05
C ASN A 50 4.77 2.17 -14.54
N ALA A 51 5.18 3.38 -14.15
CA ALA A 51 5.11 3.82 -12.76
C ALA A 51 3.66 4.16 -12.39
N VAL A 52 3.18 3.58 -11.30
CA VAL A 52 1.85 3.88 -10.74
C VAL A 52 2.02 4.56 -9.39
N PHE A 53 1.29 5.66 -9.19
CA PHE A 53 1.35 6.46 -7.97
C PHE A 53 0.00 6.41 -7.24
N LEU A 54 0.05 6.02 -5.97
CA LEU A 54 -1.05 6.10 -5.03
C LEU A 54 -1.14 7.52 -4.47
N HIS A 55 -2.32 8.13 -4.64
CA HIS A 55 -2.74 9.30 -3.88
C HIS A 55 -3.79 8.91 -2.84
N GLY A 56 -3.88 9.71 -1.78
CA GLY A 56 -4.98 9.62 -0.83
C GLY A 56 -4.69 10.41 0.44
N THR A 57 -5.32 10.01 1.53
CA THR A 57 -5.14 10.61 2.85
C THR A 57 -5.01 9.57 3.96
N THR A 58 -4.20 9.86 4.97
CA THR A 58 -4.11 9.12 6.25
C THR A 58 -4.53 10.02 7.42
N ASP A 59 -4.56 9.47 8.63
CA ASP A 59 -4.86 10.18 9.88
C ASP A 59 -6.21 10.93 9.82
N GLY A 60 -7.25 10.24 9.36
CA GLY A 60 -8.59 10.80 9.24
C GLY A 60 -8.72 11.91 8.19
N GLY A 61 -7.75 12.08 7.29
CA GLY A 61 -7.77 13.13 6.26
C GLY A 61 -6.70 14.22 6.44
N LEU A 62 -5.97 14.22 7.55
CA LEU A 62 -5.03 15.29 7.91
C LEU A 62 -3.77 15.29 7.05
N GLN A 63 -3.29 14.10 6.66
CA GLN A 63 -2.05 13.95 5.91
C GLN A 63 -2.32 13.44 4.50
N LYS A 64 -1.72 14.09 3.50
CA LYS A 64 -1.75 13.63 2.10
C LYS A 64 -0.74 12.52 1.88
N VAL A 65 -1.13 11.55 1.06
CA VAL A 65 -0.27 10.45 0.62
C VAL A 65 0.01 10.62 -0.87
N TYR A 66 1.29 10.47 -1.23
CA TYR A 66 1.76 10.32 -2.61
C TYR A 66 2.91 9.32 -2.60
N LYS A 67 2.69 8.11 -3.12
CA LYS A 67 3.68 7.02 -3.09
C LYS A 67 3.65 6.21 -4.38
N GLN A 68 4.82 5.91 -4.93
CA GLN A 68 4.92 4.93 -6.00
C GLN A 68 4.63 3.53 -5.47
N VAL A 69 3.75 2.80 -6.16
CA VAL A 69 3.35 1.43 -5.86
C VAL A 69 3.77 0.50 -7.00
N ILE A 70 4.08 -0.75 -6.66
CA ILE A 70 4.72 -1.72 -7.57
C ILE A 70 4.02 -3.07 -7.62
N GLY A 71 2.95 -3.26 -6.86
CA GLY A 71 2.24 -4.53 -6.75
C GLY A 71 1.04 -4.39 -5.82
N TRP A 72 0.20 -5.42 -5.78
CA TRP A 72 -0.94 -5.47 -4.86
C TRP A 72 -1.25 -6.91 -4.45
N LYS A 73 -1.97 -7.07 -3.33
CA LYS A 73 -2.49 -8.36 -2.86
C LYS A 73 -3.88 -8.22 -2.26
N LEU A 74 -4.59 -9.35 -2.19
CA LEU A 74 -5.85 -9.50 -1.47
C LEU A 74 -5.59 -10.31 -0.21
N VAL A 75 -6.07 -9.81 0.93
CA VAL A 75 -5.93 -10.43 2.25
C VAL A 75 -7.31 -10.79 2.78
N PHE A 76 -7.47 -12.03 3.21
CA PHE A 76 -8.75 -12.62 3.66
C PHE A 76 -8.81 -12.87 5.18
N GLU A 77 -8.05 -12.11 5.97
CA GLU A 77 -7.92 -12.32 7.42
C GLU A 77 -9.18 -11.96 8.23
N ASP A 78 -10.12 -11.21 7.63
CA ASP A 78 -11.36 -10.74 8.26
C ASP A 78 -12.59 -11.12 7.44
N VAL A 79 -13.77 -10.74 7.94
CA VAL A 79 -15.06 -10.93 7.24
C VAL A 79 -15.08 -10.23 5.86
N GLU A 80 -14.34 -9.13 5.72
CA GLU A 80 -14.22 -8.39 4.47
C GLU A 80 -12.81 -8.51 3.88
N PRO A 81 -12.69 -8.75 2.56
CA PRO A 81 -11.39 -8.81 1.91
C PRO A 81 -10.73 -7.44 1.91
N LYS A 82 -9.46 -7.39 2.32
CA LYS A 82 -8.64 -6.17 2.29
C LYS A 82 -7.77 -6.16 1.05
N ILE A 83 -7.76 -5.04 0.34
CA ILE A 83 -6.80 -4.80 -0.75
C ILE A 83 -5.60 -4.08 -0.16
N MET A 84 -4.41 -4.61 -0.39
CA MET A 84 -3.15 -3.98 -0.02
C MET A 84 -2.31 -3.69 -1.26
N VAL A 85 -1.62 -2.56 -1.27
CA VAL A 85 -0.65 -2.21 -2.32
C VAL A 85 0.76 -2.15 -1.75
N LEU A 86 1.72 -2.62 -2.55
CA LEU A 86 3.13 -2.64 -2.19
C LEU A 86 3.79 -1.35 -2.64
N SER A 87 4.35 -0.59 -1.71
CA SER A 87 5.16 0.57 -2.05
C SER A 87 6.50 0.16 -2.65
N LYS A 88 7.14 1.09 -3.37
CA LYS A 88 8.53 0.93 -3.82
C LYS A 88 9.51 0.70 -2.65
N ASP A 89 9.18 1.22 -1.46
CA ASP A 89 9.92 1.01 -0.20
C ASP A 89 9.66 -0.35 0.45
N LYS A 90 8.99 -1.28 -0.25
CA LYS A 90 8.63 -2.62 0.21
C LYS A 90 7.73 -2.65 1.45
N LYS A 91 6.89 -1.62 1.61
CA LYS A 91 5.88 -1.56 2.68
C LYS A 91 4.49 -1.80 2.10
N TRP A 92 3.70 -2.63 2.78
CA TRP A 92 2.30 -2.85 2.43
C TRP A 92 1.43 -1.73 2.98
N ILE A 93 0.49 -1.26 2.15
CA ILE A 93 -0.43 -0.16 2.46
C ILE A 93 -1.85 -0.67 2.24
N SER A 94 -2.70 -0.56 3.26
CA SER A 94 -4.11 -0.96 3.20
C SER A 94 -4.94 0.13 2.51
N LEU A 95 -5.75 -0.26 1.53
CA LEU A 95 -6.70 0.62 0.85
C LEU A 95 -8.06 0.54 1.55
N VAL A 96 -8.54 1.68 2.08
CA VAL A 96 -9.78 1.72 2.87
C VAL A 96 -10.98 2.13 2.01
N LYS A 97 -11.08 3.42 1.67
CA LYS A 97 -12.20 3.97 0.89
C LYS A 97 -11.66 4.68 -0.34
N PRO A 98 -12.13 4.37 -1.56
CA PRO A 98 -11.74 5.10 -2.76
C PRO A 98 -12.28 6.53 -2.73
N ARG A 99 -11.67 7.42 -3.52
CA ARG A 99 -12.19 8.78 -3.73
C ARG A 99 -13.60 8.70 -4.34
N ASN A 100 -14.55 9.45 -3.80
CA ASN A 100 -15.83 9.65 -4.49
C ASN A 100 -15.55 10.34 -5.84
N SER A 101 -16.00 9.74 -6.93
CA SER A 101 -15.84 10.27 -8.29
C SER A 101 -16.85 11.37 -8.57
#